data_AF-A0A7G9YXI3-F1
#
_entry.id   AF-A0A7G9YXI3-F1
#
_cell.length_a   1.000
_cell.length_b   1.000
_cell.length_c   1.000
_cell.angle_alpha   90.00
_cell.angle_beta   90.00
_cell.angle_gamma   90.00
#
_symmetry.space_group_name_H-M   'P 1'
#
loop_
_entity.id
_entity.type
_entity.pdbx_description
1 polymer ?
#
loop_
_entity_poly.entity_id
_entity_poly.type
_entity_poly.pdbx_seq_one_letter_code
_entity_poly.pdbx_strand_id
1 'polypeptide(L)'
;MKGESSRRTRVPKLSMAGIDMSVLLVSTAIVIALTFLAVVPVTAEEQVEVRVSAPEEVEEGKTFDVTIDISEVTDLDSAQFDLSFGSGVVNVTDVTDGSLDGETIPILTWDFIDADTIRIILNAPGTEGVSGSGYLAKIGFVVKGEGGD
;
A
#
# COMPACT_ATOMS: atom_id res chain seq x y z
N MET A 1 -69.11 70.58 -12.27
CA MET A 1 -70.17 70.15 -13.22
C MET A 1 -69.48 70.03 -14.58
N LYS A 2 -69.54 68.97 -15.35
CA LYS A 2 -70.43 67.81 -15.43
C LYS A 2 -69.69 66.81 -16.35
N GLY A 3 -69.63 65.54 -15.97
CA GLY A 3 -70.30 64.50 -16.75
C GLY A 3 -69.41 63.99 -17.89
N GLU A 4 -68.86 62.79 -17.76
CA GLU A 4 -69.45 61.58 -18.37
C GLU A 4 -69.42 61.64 -19.90
N SER A 5 -68.52 60.86 -20.52
CA SER A 5 -68.70 59.42 -20.82
C SER A 5 -69.47 59.21 -22.12
N SER A 6 -68.82 58.57 -23.09
CA SER A 6 -69.47 57.64 -24.02
C SER A 6 -68.39 56.86 -24.80
N ARG A 7 -68.02 55.64 -24.36
CA ARG A 7 -68.32 54.33 -25.01
C ARG A 7 -68.32 54.40 -26.56
N ARG A 8 -67.56 53.61 -27.32
CA ARG A 8 -67.46 52.14 -27.34
C ARG A 8 -66.34 51.65 -28.31
N THR A 9 -65.54 50.69 -27.85
CA THR A 9 -64.99 49.47 -28.54
C THR A 9 -64.32 49.52 -29.93
N ARG A 10 -63.05 49.08 -30.00
CA ARG A 10 -62.60 47.95 -30.87
C ARG A 10 -61.27 47.34 -30.38
N VAL A 11 -61.22 46.01 -30.51
CA VAL A 11 -60.23 44.99 -30.11
C VAL A 11 -58.82 45.18 -30.73
N PRO A 12 -57.78 44.54 -30.17
CA PRO A 12 -56.39 44.95 -30.35
C PRO A 12 -55.85 44.57 -31.73
N LYS A 13 -55.05 45.47 -32.32
CA LYS A 13 -54.06 45.09 -33.32
C LYS A 13 -52.75 44.88 -32.59
N LEU A 14 -52.23 43.66 -32.58
CA LEU A 14 -50.78 43.46 -32.54
C LEU A 14 -50.42 42.35 -33.53
N SER A 15 -49.59 42.74 -34.50
CA SER A 15 -49.11 41.94 -35.61
C SER A 15 -48.12 40.87 -35.15
N MET A 16 -48.12 39.74 -35.84
CA MET A 16 -47.30 38.55 -35.62
C MET A 16 -45.78 38.81 -35.73
N ALA A 17 -45.09 38.28 -34.73
CA ALA A 17 -43.90 37.44 -34.80
C ALA A 17 -42.68 37.91 -35.61
N GLY A 18 -41.72 38.53 -34.90
CA GLY A 18 -40.30 38.29 -35.10
C GLY A 18 -39.78 37.48 -33.90
N ILE A 19 -39.31 36.26 -34.15
CA ILE A 19 -38.53 35.48 -33.18
C ILE A 19 -37.20 36.23 -33.07
N ASP A 20 -37.08 37.07 -32.04
CA ASP A 20 -35.90 37.90 -31.87
C ASP A 20 -34.75 37.01 -31.39
N MET A 21 -33.68 37.00 -32.16
CA MET A 21 -32.44 36.24 -32.00
C MET A 21 -31.64 36.78 -30.79
N SER A 22 -32.25 36.76 -29.60
CA SER A 22 -31.64 37.17 -28.33
C SER A 22 -31.52 36.00 -27.34
N VAL A 23 -31.78 34.78 -27.79
CA VAL A 23 -31.39 33.52 -27.13
C VAL A 23 -29.87 33.28 -27.19
N LEU A 24 -29.10 34.18 -27.82
CA LEU A 24 -27.65 34.04 -28.01
C LEU A 24 -26.79 34.95 -27.12
N LEU A 25 -27.24 35.37 -25.93
CA LEU A 25 -26.39 36.08 -24.96
C LEU A 25 -26.75 35.77 -23.49
N VAL A 26 -27.23 34.55 -23.21
CA VAL A 26 -27.29 33.98 -21.84
C VAL A 26 -26.52 32.65 -21.78
N SER A 27 -25.56 32.44 -22.70
CA SER A 27 -24.76 31.22 -22.82
C SER A 27 -23.28 31.41 -22.46
N THR A 28 -22.84 32.61 -22.07
CA THR A 28 -21.43 32.88 -21.72
C THR A 28 -21.16 33.06 -20.23
N ALA A 29 -22.18 33.29 -19.39
CA ALA A 29 -21.97 33.49 -17.95
C ALA A 29 -21.98 32.19 -17.11
N ILE A 30 -22.43 31.06 -17.66
CA ILE A 30 -22.61 29.79 -16.90
C ILE A 30 -21.52 28.74 -17.24
N VAL A 31 -20.63 29.00 -18.20
CA VAL A 31 -19.62 28.00 -18.63
C VAL A 31 -18.23 28.22 -18.02
N ILE A 32 -18.04 29.27 -17.22
CA ILE A 32 -16.82 29.42 -16.39
C ILE A 32 -17.11 28.93 -14.96
N ALA A 33 -17.78 27.79 -14.83
CA ALA A 33 -17.61 26.96 -13.65
C ALA A 33 -16.24 26.30 -13.80
N LEU A 34 -15.19 26.97 -13.30
CA LEU A 34 -13.86 26.40 -13.13
C LEU A 34 -14.01 25.13 -12.28
N THR A 35 -14.11 23.97 -12.93
CA THR A 35 -13.95 22.68 -12.27
C THR A 35 -12.47 22.54 -11.96
N PHE A 36 -12.06 23.00 -10.78
CA PHE A 36 -10.80 22.55 -10.20
C PHE A 36 -10.95 21.06 -9.91
N LEU A 37 -10.51 20.20 -10.84
CA LEU A 37 -10.14 18.84 -10.47
C LEU A 37 -8.94 19.00 -9.54
N ALA A 38 -9.18 18.78 -8.24
CA ALA A 38 -8.09 18.52 -7.32
C ALA A 38 -7.38 17.26 -7.81
N VAL A 39 -6.23 17.43 -8.46
CA VAL A 39 -5.30 16.32 -8.67
C VAL A 39 -4.74 16.04 -7.28
N VAL A 40 -5.35 15.08 -6.59
CA VAL A 40 -4.74 14.49 -5.39
C VAL A 40 -3.53 13.73 -5.91
N PRO A 41 -2.29 14.10 -5.56
CA PRO A 41 -1.16 13.24 -5.84
C PRO A 41 -1.45 11.90 -5.13
N VAL A 42 -1.51 10.82 -5.90
CA VAL A 42 -1.37 9.48 -5.32
C VAL A 42 0.09 9.40 -4.90
N THR A 43 0.35 9.66 -3.63
CA THR A 43 1.63 9.30 -3.04
C THR A 43 1.68 7.78 -3.05
N ALA A 44 2.65 7.19 -3.75
CA ALA A 44 2.95 5.78 -3.56
C ALA A 44 3.38 5.64 -2.09
N GLU A 45 2.59 4.96 -1.27
CA GLU A 45 3.07 4.55 0.04
C GLU A 45 4.15 3.51 -0.23
N GLU A 46 5.38 3.80 0.19
CA GLU A 46 6.46 2.81 0.22
C GLU A 46 6.00 1.71 1.18
N GLN A 47 5.48 0.63 0.60
CA GLN A 47 4.97 -0.50 1.35
C GLN A 47 6.18 -1.29 1.84
N VAL A 48 6.30 -1.42 3.15
CA VAL A 48 7.22 -2.38 3.75
C VAL A 48 6.87 -3.76 3.23
N GLU A 49 7.82 -4.39 2.55
CA GLU A 49 7.66 -5.71 1.99
C GLU A 49 8.53 -6.68 2.78
N VAL A 50 7.97 -7.85 3.14
CA VAL A 50 8.68 -8.95 3.79
C VAL A 50 8.69 -10.15 2.87
N ARG A 51 9.86 -10.76 2.65
CA ARG A 51 10.02 -11.92 1.77
C ARG A 51 10.88 -13.00 2.41
N VAL A 52 10.58 -14.24 2.08
CA VAL A 52 11.48 -15.37 2.32
C VAL A 52 12.39 -15.50 1.10
N SER A 53 13.70 -15.42 1.33
CA SER A 53 14.72 -15.56 0.29
C SER A 53 15.53 -16.83 0.55
N ALA A 54 15.46 -17.77 -0.38
CA ALA A 54 16.08 -19.08 -0.30
C ALA A 54 16.65 -19.47 -1.67
N PRO A 55 17.66 -20.36 -1.73
CA PRO A 55 18.07 -20.98 -3.00
C PRO A 55 16.93 -21.75 -3.64
N GLU A 56 16.91 -21.78 -4.97
CA GLU A 56 15.89 -22.51 -5.75
C GLU A 56 16.00 -24.03 -5.55
N GLU A 57 17.24 -24.56 -5.50
CA GLU A 57 17.51 -25.98 -5.32
C GLU A 57 18.70 -26.20 -4.38
N VAL A 58 18.62 -27.24 -3.56
CA VAL A 58 19.69 -27.68 -2.66
C VAL A 58 19.72 -29.20 -2.63
N GLU A 59 20.91 -29.78 -2.83
CA GLU A 59 21.08 -31.24 -2.79
C GLU A 59 20.83 -31.81 -1.38
N GLU A 60 20.36 -33.05 -1.32
CA GLU A 60 20.19 -33.78 -0.06
C GLU A 60 21.49 -33.83 0.75
N GLY A 61 21.37 -33.67 2.08
CA GLY A 61 22.50 -33.67 3.01
C GLY A 61 23.33 -32.38 2.99
N LYS A 62 23.00 -31.39 2.16
CA LYS A 62 23.65 -30.07 2.18
C LYS A 62 22.92 -29.11 3.11
N THR A 63 23.67 -28.08 3.52
CA THR A 63 23.16 -26.95 4.28
C THR A 63 22.96 -25.75 3.37
N PHE A 64 21.97 -24.92 3.71
CA PHE A 64 21.71 -23.67 3.01
C PHE A 64 21.14 -22.64 3.98
N ASP A 65 21.27 -21.36 3.62
CA ASP A 65 20.73 -20.25 4.39
C ASP A 65 19.46 -19.71 3.73
N VAL A 66 18.50 -19.34 4.57
CA VAL A 66 17.29 -18.60 4.23
C VAL A 66 17.33 -17.27 4.95
N THR A 67 17.02 -16.18 4.26
CA THR A 67 16.86 -14.85 4.88
C THR A 67 15.42 -14.39 4.85
N ILE A 68 15.03 -13.64 5.88
CA ILE A 68 13.75 -12.94 5.94
C ILE A 68 14.01 -11.49 5.57
N ASP A 69 13.90 -11.22 4.28
CA ASP A 69 14.22 -9.92 3.70
C ASP A 69 13.12 -8.91 4.04
N ILE A 70 13.52 -7.67 4.29
CA ILE A 70 12.63 -6.54 4.53
C ILE A 70 13.18 -5.29 3.82
N SER A 71 12.30 -4.48 3.23
CA SER A 71 12.69 -3.26 2.52
C SER A 71 12.00 -2.01 3.03
N GLU A 72 12.72 -0.89 2.99
CA GLU A 72 12.24 0.47 3.25
C GLU A 72 11.53 0.60 4.61
N VAL A 73 12.05 -0.06 5.64
CA VAL A 73 11.50 0.06 7.00
C VAL A 73 11.99 1.36 7.64
N THR A 74 11.10 2.02 8.38
CA THR A 74 11.42 3.22 9.17
C THR A 74 11.27 2.90 10.65
N ASP A 75 12.26 3.29 11.44
CA ASP A 75 12.30 3.21 12.90
C ASP A 75 11.87 1.83 13.47
N LEU A 76 12.40 0.74 12.89
CA LEU A 76 12.13 -0.62 13.38
C LEU A 76 12.67 -0.76 14.81
N ASP A 77 11.79 -0.95 15.79
CA ASP A 77 12.15 -1.17 17.19
C ASP A 77 12.16 -2.66 17.56
N SER A 78 11.11 -3.39 17.16
CA SER A 78 11.00 -4.83 17.45
C SER A 78 10.17 -5.54 16.38
N ALA A 79 10.39 -6.85 16.24
CA ALA A 79 9.59 -7.70 15.37
C ALA A 79 9.45 -9.11 15.95
N GLN A 80 8.34 -9.75 15.59
CA GLN A 80 8.11 -11.16 15.81
C GLN A 80 7.50 -11.74 14.54
N PHE A 81 8.00 -12.89 14.12
CA PHE A 81 7.41 -13.66 13.03
C PHE A 81 7.60 -15.15 13.25
N ASP A 82 6.75 -15.92 12.58
CA ASP A 82 6.79 -17.38 12.56
C ASP A 82 7.19 -17.84 11.15
N LEU A 83 8.14 -18.77 11.05
CA LEU A 83 8.58 -19.37 9.80
C LEU A 83 8.23 -20.86 9.81
N SER A 84 7.31 -21.25 8.93
CA SER A 84 6.96 -22.65 8.70
C SER A 84 7.77 -23.27 7.56
N PHE A 85 8.12 -24.54 7.69
CA PHE A 85 8.89 -25.32 6.73
C PHE A 85 8.49 -26.80 6.80
N GLY A 86 8.79 -27.59 5.76
CA GLY A 86 8.56 -29.03 5.81
C GLY A 86 9.62 -29.73 6.66
N SER A 87 9.32 -30.08 7.93
CA SER A 87 10.29 -30.76 8.82
C SER A 87 10.70 -32.17 8.36
N GLY A 88 9.91 -32.76 7.47
CA GLY A 88 10.26 -34.00 6.76
C GLY A 88 11.33 -33.82 5.68
N VAL A 89 11.53 -32.59 5.21
CA VAL A 89 12.47 -32.25 4.11
C VAL A 89 13.71 -31.57 4.66
N VAL A 90 13.54 -30.61 5.57
CA VAL A 90 14.62 -29.77 6.10
C VAL A 90 14.59 -29.68 7.61
N ASN A 91 15.69 -29.24 8.20
CA ASN A 91 15.80 -28.99 9.63
C ASN A 91 16.59 -27.73 9.91
N VAL A 92 16.06 -26.88 10.78
CA VAL A 92 16.76 -25.70 11.25
C VAL A 92 18.02 -26.14 12.00
N THR A 93 19.17 -25.63 11.57
CA THR A 93 20.47 -25.85 12.22
C THR A 93 20.88 -24.67 13.08
N ASP A 94 20.51 -23.46 12.68
CA ASP A 94 20.81 -22.23 13.42
C ASP A 94 19.88 -21.09 12.99
N VAL A 95 19.76 -20.07 13.85
CA VAL A 95 19.12 -18.79 13.53
C VAL A 95 20.03 -17.69 14.04
N THR A 96 20.47 -16.82 13.12
CA THR A 96 21.46 -15.77 13.36
C THR A 96 20.90 -14.38 13.08
N ASP A 97 21.53 -13.38 13.68
CA ASP A 97 21.12 -11.97 13.65
C ASP A 97 20.90 -11.44 12.23
N GLY A 98 19.98 -10.48 12.13
CA GLY A 98 19.69 -9.73 10.92
C GLY A 98 20.67 -8.59 10.67
N SER A 99 20.49 -7.92 9.53
CA SER A 99 21.13 -6.65 9.25
C SER A 99 20.28 -5.77 8.35
N LEU A 100 20.16 -4.49 8.72
CA LEU A 100 19.56 -3.43 7.90
C LEU A 100 20.61 -2.39 7.57
N ASP A 101 20.92 -2.19 6.29
CA ASP A 101 21.95 -1.25 5.79
C ASP A 101 23.30 -1.31 6.54
N GLY A 102 23.68 -2.50 7.02
CA GLY A 102 24.92 -2.77 7.75
C GLY A 102 24.82 -2.62 9.26
N GLU A 103 23.68 -2.16 9.79
CA GLU A 103 23.39 -2.21 11.22
C GLU A 103 22.86 -3.59 11.61
N THR A 104 23.40 -4.18 12.67
CA THR A 104 22.96 -5.50 13.15
C THR A 104 21.60 -5.40 13.82
N ILE A 105 20.70 -6.33 13.50
CA ILE A 105 19.42 -6.52 14.18
C ILE A 105 19.49 -7.78 15.05
N PRO A 106 19.70 -7.64 16.38
CA PRO A 106 19.88 -8.78 17.26
C PRO A 106 18.61 -9.61 17.43
N ILE A 107 18.77 -10.94 17.36
CA ILE A 107 17.72 -11.86 17.80
C ILE A 107 17.73 -11.93 19.33
N LEU A 108 16.57 -11.71 19.94
CA LEU A 108 16.40 -11.95 21.38
C LEU A 108 16.31 -13.42 21.69
N THR A 109 15.43 -14.11 20.96
CA THR A 109 15.18 -15.53 21.15
C THR A 109 14.51 -16.09 19.89
N TRP A 110 14.70 -17.38 19.70
CA TRP A 110 13.91 -18.17 18.79
C TRP A 110 13.67 -19.54 19.39
N ASP A 111 12.54 -20.16 19.05
CA ASP A 111 12.24 -21.54 19.46
C ASP A 111 11.25 -22.18 18.48
N PHE A 112 11.20 -23.51 18.51
CA PHE A 112 10.14 -24.26 17.85
C PHE A 112 8.83 -24.06 18.61
N ILE A 113 7.79 -23.60 17.91
CA ILE A 113 6.44 -23.52 18.47
C ILE A 113 5.59 -24.75 18.09
N ASP A 114 6.01 -25.47 17.05
CA ASP A 114 5.58 -26.81 16.69
C ASP A 114 6.68 -27.53 15.88
N ALA A 115 6.40 -28.70 15.31
CA ALA A 115 7.40 -29.50 14.59
C ALA A 115 7.89 -28.84 13.29
N ASP A 116 7.06 -28.01 12.67
CA ASP A 116 7.25 -27.45 11.33
C ASP A 116 7.47 -25.93 11.37
N THR A 117 7.43 -25.30 12.55
CA THR A 117 7.42 -23.84 12.69
C THR A 117 8.32 -23.37 13.81
N ILE A 118 9.20 -22.42 13.49
CA ILE A 118 9.95 -21.63 14.48
C ILE A 118 9.34 -20.24 14.64
N ARG A 119 9.40 -19.71 15.86
CA ARG A 119 9.13 -18.30 16.16
C ARG A 119 10.45 -17.59 16.40
N ILE A 120 10.60 -16.41 15.81
CA ILE A 120 11.77 -15.54 15.98
C ILE A 120 11.30 -14.21 16.54
N ILE A 121 11.97 -13.74 17.59
CA ILE A 121 11.74 -12.45 18.23
C ILE A 121 13.05 -11.66 18.21
N LEU A 122 12.99 -10.42 17.73
CA LEU A 122 14.14 -9.51 17.65
C LEU A 122 13.78 -8.15 18.25
N ASN A 123 14.82 -7.42 18.67
CA ASN A 123 14.72 -6.04 19.13
C ASN A 123 15.93 -5.30 18.57
N ALA A 124 15.67 -4.21 17.88
CA ALA A 124 16.69 -3.31 17.40
C ALA A 124 17.53 -2.76 18.58
N PRO A 125 18.81 -2.43 18.34
CA PRO A 125 19.64 -1.83 19.37
C PRO A 125 19.18 -0.39 19.68
N GLY A 126 19.35 0.04 20.93
CA GLY A 126 19.07 1.42 21.34
C GLY A 126 17.58 1.74 21.49
N THR A 127 17.22 3.01 21.27
CA THR A 127 15.84 3.52 21.43
C THR A 127 15.33 4.30 20.21
N GLU A 128 16.17 4.51 19.20
CA GLU A 128 15.83 5.32 18.03
C GLU A 128 15.19 4.47 16.92
N GLY A 129 15.20 3.14 17.06
CA GLY A 129 14.83 2.21 16.01
C GLY A 129 15.89 2.17 14.89
N VAL A 130 15.75 1.20 13.98
CA VAL A 130 16.64 1.08 12.81
C VAL A 130 15.83 1.23 11.54
N SER A 131 16.28 2.12 10.66
CA SER A 131 15.69 2.33 9.35
C SER A 131 16.58 1.74 8.26
N GLY A 132 15.99 1.26 7.17
CA GLY A 132 16.74 0.78 6.01
C GLY A 132 16.15 -0.47 5.37
N SER A 133 17.00 -1.17 4.62
CA SER A 133 16.67 -2.41 3.92
C SER A 133 17.68 -3.52 4.24
N GLY A 134 17.26 -4.77 4.16
CA GLY A 134 18.14 -5.92 4.43
C GLY A 134 17.36 -7.16 4.84
N TYR A 135 17.77 -7.82 5.92
CA TYR A 135 17.12 -9.02 6.42
C TYR A 135 17.00 -9.03 7.95
N LEU A 136 15.89 -9.54 8.46
CA LEU A 136 15.57 -9.60 9.89
C LEU A 136 16.24 -10.77 10.62
N ALA A 137 16.44 -11.88 9.91
CA ALA A 137 17.11 -13.06 10.43
C ALA A 137 17.69 -13.88 9.28
N LYS A 138 18.74 -14.65 9.59
CA LYS A 138 19.30 -15.67 8.70
C LYS A 138 19.19 -17.04 9.36
N ILE A 139 18.44 -17.93 8.71
CA ILE A 139 18.10 -19.25 9.19
C ILE A 139 18.90 -20.28 8.40
N GLY A 140 19.74 -21.05 9.09
CA GLY A 140 20.44 -22.19 8.50
C GLY A 140 19.53 -23.42 8.49
N PHE A 141 19.48 -24.11 7.37
CA PHE A 141 18.80 -25.39 7.20
C PHE A 141 19.76 -26.48 6.74
N VAL A 142 19.46 -27.73 7.09
CA VAL A 142 20.04 -28.94 6.46
C VAL A 142 18.94 -29.74 5.78
N VAL A 143 19.19 -30.22 4.57
CA VAL A 143 18.28 -31.09 3.81
C VAL A 143 18.41 -32.53 4.31
N LYS A 144 17.30 -33.12 4.76
CA LYS A 144 17.19 -34.47 5.34
C LYS A 144 16.69 -35.54 4.37
N GLY A 145 16.03 -35.18 3.27
CA GLY A 145 15.42 -36.13 2.34
C GLY A 145 15.23 -35.57 0.93
N GLU A 146 14.91 -36.46 -0.03
CA GLU A 146 14.95 -36.21 -1.48
C GLU A 146 13.89 -35.24 -2.06
N GLY A 147 12.99 -34.62 -1.28
CA GLY A 147 11.96 -33.77 -1.90
C GLY A 147 11.19 -32.83 -0.99
N GLY A 148 11.19 -31.55 -1.36
CA GLY A 148 10.10 -30.61 -1.11
C GLY A 148 9.69 -30.04 -2.48
N ASP A 149 8.41 -30.15 -2.84
CA ASP A 149 7.85 -29.54 -4.05
C ASP A 149 7.69 -28.02 -3.89
#